data_AF-X0VSR0-F1
#
_entry.id   AF-X0VSR0-F1
#
_cell.length_a   1.000
_cell.length_b   1.000
_cell.length_c   1.000
_cell.angle_alpha   90.00
_cell.angle_beta   90.00
_cell.angle_gamma   90.00
#
_symmetry.space_group_name_H-M   'P 1'
#
loop_
_entity.id
_entity.type
_entity.pdbx_description
1 polymer ?
#
loop_
_entity_poly.entity_id
_entity_poly.type
_entity_poly.pdbx_seq_one_letter_code
_entity_poly.pdbx_strand_id
1 'polypeptide(L)'
;AVFQARLDPQLQSEQAAVREAGLDIDRWYPAEELVTSTDTFFCATGITSGLLLEGVERLEDRDRVQTLMIAGSTGENQILTTWRRFAAEA
;
A
#
# COMPACT_ATOMS: atom_id res chain seq x y z
N ALA A 1 -5.69 -2.33 -15.48
CA ALA A 1 -6.40 -3.40 -14.75
C ALA A 1 -7.55 -2.76 -13.98
N VAL A 2 -8.68 -3.44 -13.84
CA VAL A 2 -9.83 -2.95 -13.06
C VAL A 2 -9.68 -3.47 -11.63
N PHE A 3 -9.77 -2.59 -10.63
CA PHE A 3 -9.74 -2.96 -9.21
C PHE A 3 -11.08 -2.60 -8.57
N GLN A 4 -11.67 -3.56 -7.85
CA GLN A 4 -12.95 -3.38 -7.15
C GLN A 4 -12.86 -3.98 -5.75
N ALA A 5 -13.66 -3.45 -4.83
CA ALA A 5 -13.81 -3.96 -3.48
C ALA A 5 -15.29 -4.06 -3.10
N ARG A 6 -15.58 -4.89 -2.10
CA ARG A 6 -16.88 -4.97 -1.43
C ARG A 6 -16.62 -5.14 0.05
N LEU A 7 -17.47 -4.56 0.88
CA LEU A 7 -17.44 -4.77 2.32
C LEU A 7 -17.82 -6.21 2.64
N ASP A 8 -17.06 -6.88 3.51
CA ASP A 8 -17.28 -8.27 3.89
C ASP A 8 -17.33 -8.43 5.43
N PRO A 9 -18.36 -7.88 6.10
CA PRO A 9 -18.53 -8.03 7.54
C PRO A 9 -18.81 -9.50 7.91
N GLN A 10 -18.01 -10.06 8.82
CA GLN A 10 -18.07 -11.46 9.23
C GLN A 10 -19.03 -11.69 10.39
N LEU A 11 -19.23 -10.67 11.24
CA LEU A 11 -20.09 -10.75 12.43
C LEU A 11 -21.38 -9.94 12.27
N GLN A 12 -22.44 -10.35 12.99
CA GLN A 12 -23.70 -9.58 13.01
C GLN A 12 -23.51 -8.15 13.52
N SER A 13 -22.64 -7.98 14.53
CA SER A 13 -22.29 -6.66 15.06
C SER A 13 -21.62 -5.77 14.02
N GLU A 14 -20.76 -6.36 13.16
CA GLU A 14 -20.12 -5.62 12.07
C GLU A 14 -21.14 -5.24 11.00
N GLN A 15 -22.04 -6.16 10.63
CA GLN A 15 -23.13 -5.83 9.69
C GLN A 15 -24.01 -4.70 10.20
N ALA A 16 -24.33 -4.69 11.50
CA ALA A 16 -25.09 -3.61 12.13
C ALA A 16 -24.33 -2.28 12.05
N ALA A 17 -23.04 -2.26 12.39
CA ALA A 17 -22.20 -1.08 12.34
C ALA A 17 -22.04 -0.51 10.92
N VAL A 18 -21.89 -1.36 9.91
CA VAL A 18 -21.80 -0.93 8.50
C VAL A 18 -23.12 -0.28 8.05
N ARG A 19 -24.26 -0.87 8.38
CA ARG A 19 -25.58 -0.29 8.05
C ARG A 19 -25.83 1.02 8.80
N GLU A 20 -25.45 1.10 10.07
CA GLU A 20 -25.56 2.33 10.88
C GLU A 20 -24.68 3.46 10.30
N ALA A 21 -23.51 3.12 9.78
CA ALA A 21 -22.64 4.06 9.06
C ALA A 21 -23.18 4.48 7.67
N GLY A 22 -24.34 3.96 7.25
CA GLY A 22 -24.96 4.27 5.96
C GLY A 22 -24.22 3.65 4.76
N LEU A 23 -23.41 2.62 5.00
CA LEU A 23 -22.63 1.94 3.96
C LEU A 23 -23.38 0.71 3.43
N ASP A 24 -23.21 0.44 2.14
CA ASP A 24 -23.85 -0.68 1.45
C ASP A 24 -22.89 -1.88 1.34
N ILE A 25 -23.31 -3.04 1.87
CA ILE A 25 -22.55 -4.30 1.86
C ILE A 25 -22.72 -5.09 0.57
N ASP A 26 -23.77 -4.84 -0.21
CA ASP A 26 -24.04 -5.54 -1.46
C ASP A 26 -23.41 -4.84 -2.66
N ARG A 27 -22.97 -3.59 -2.47
CA ARG A 27 -22.35 -2.75 -3.49
C ARG A 27 -20.88 -3.12 -3.74
N TRP A 28 -20.52 -3.28 -5.01
CA TRP A 28 -19.14 -3.27 -5.46
C TRP A 28 -18.66 -1.83 -5.69
N TYR A 29 -17.59 -1.45 -5.01
CA TYR A 29 -16.96 -0.14 -5.11
C TYR A 29 -15.77 -0.22 -6.08
N PRO A 30 -15.74 0.59 -7.15
CA PRO A 30 -14.57 0.70 -8.00
C PRO A 30 -13.47 1.50 -7.28
N ALA A 31 -12.20 1.30 -7.64
CA ALA A 31 -11.06 1.95 -6.98
C ALA A 31 -11.15 3.49 -6.98
N GLU A 32 -11.73 4.07 -8.02
CA GLU A 32 -11.94 5.51 -8.19
C GLU A 32 -12.88 6.10 -7.13
N GLU A 33 -13.72 5.28 -6.50
CA GLU A 33 -14.55 5.70 -5.37
C GLU A 33 -13.89 5.46 -4.01
N LEU A 34 -12.93 4.52 -3.94
CA LEU A 34 -12.16 4.27 -2.72
C LEU A 34 -11.10 5.36 -2.51
N VAL A 35 -10.49 5.83 -3.59
CA VAL A 35 -9.52 6.94 -3.60
C VAL A 35 -9.89 7.90 -4.72
N THR A 36 -10.58 8.97 -4.34
CA THR A 36 -11.18 9.92 -5.30
C THR A 36 -10.21 11.00 -5.78
N SER A 37 -9.10 11.22 -5.06
CA SER A 37 -8.10 12.23 -5.42
C SER A 37 -7.08 11.67 -6.41
N THR A 38 -6.82 12.43 -7.48
CA THR A 38 -5.69 12.18 -8.38
C THR A 38 -4.37 12.71 -7.81
N ASP A 39 -4.41 13.64 -6.85
CA ASP A 39 -3.22 14.04 -6.07
C ASP A 39 -3.00 13.03 -4.94
N THR A 40 -2.61 11.82 -5.34
CA THR A 40 -2.36 10.67 -4.46
C THR A 40 -0.98 10.13 -4.75
N PHE A 41 -0.26 9.70 -3.72
CA PHE A 41 1.01 9.00 -3.86
C PHE A 41 0.91 7.62 -3.21
N PHE A 42 1.42 6.60 -3.89
CA PHE A 42 1.55 5.26 -3.34
C PHE A 42 3.03 4.92 -3.18
N CYS A 43 3.39 4.35 -2.02
CA CYS A 43 4.71 3.78 -1.80
C CYS A 43 4.62 2.41 -1.13
N ALA A 44 5.47 1.49 -1.57
CA ALA A 44 5.60 0.17 -0.97
C ALA A 44 7.07 -0.22 -0.89
N THR A 45 7.53 -0.71 0.26
CA THR A 45 8.91 -1.15 0.49
C THR A 45 8.92 -2.65 0.79
N GLY A 46 9.81 -3.40 0.15
CA GLY A 46 9.93 -4.82 0.38
C GLY A 46 10.50 -5.13 1.77
N ILE A 47 9.77 -5.93 2.55
CA ILE A 47 10.28 -6.47 3.84
C ILE A 47 11.03 -7.78 3.55
N THR A 48 10.36 -8.72 2.90
CA THR A 48 10.94 -9.94 2.35
C THR A 48 10.89 -9.90 0.83
N SER A 49 11.81 -10.60 0.16
CA SER A 49 11.85 -10.62 -1.30
C SER A 49 10.62 -11.30 -1.86
N GLY A 50 9.88 -10.55 -2.69
CA GLY A 50 8.70 -11.01 -3.40
C GLY A 50 8.83 -10.76 -4.90
N LEU A 51 7.71 -10.93 -5.61
CA LEU A 51 7.66 -10.75 -7.07
C LEU A 51 7.86 -9.30 -7.52
N LEU A 52 7.47 -8.33 -6.68
CA LEU A 52 7.48 -6.91 -7.03
C LEU A 52 8.68 -6.16 -6.47
N LEU A 53 9.12 -6.52 -5.26
CA LEU A 53 10.13 -5.80 -4.51
C LEU A 53 11.06 -6.78 -3.80
N GLU A 54 12.33 -6.42 -3.78
CA GLU A 54 13.35 -7.08 -2.97
C GLU A 54 13.15 -6.74 -1.50
N GLY A 55 13.38 -7.73 -0.63
CA GLY A 55 13.34 -7.54 0.81
C GLY A 55 14.51 -6.73 1.32
N VAL A 56 14.46 -6.42 2.62
CA VAL A 56 15.58 -5.77 3.30
C VAL A 56 16.79 -6.70 3.27
N GLU A 57 17.89 -6.24 2.69
CA GLU A 57 19.17 -6.92 2.72
C GLU A 57 20.08 -6.21 3.74
N ARG A 58 20.43 -6.93 4.80
CA ARG A 58 21.38 -6.46 5.80
C ARG A 58 22.80 -6.84 5.36
N LEU A 59 23.65 -5.83 5.21
CA LEU A 59 25.07 -5.99 4.92
C LEU A 59 25.90 -5.55 6.13
N GLU A 60 27.23 -5.68 6.06
CA GLU A 60 28.12 -5.42 7.21
C GLU A 60 27.99 -4.00 7.78
N ASP A 61 27.91 -2.98 6.92
CA ASP A 61 27.93 -1.56 7.31
C ASP A 61 26.68 -0.77 6.88
N ARG A 62 25.73 -1.44 6.24
CA ARG A 62 24.54 -0.81 5.66
C ARG A 62 23.37 -1.79 5.50
N ASP A 63 22.18 -1.21 5.37
CA ASP A 63 20.99 -1.90 4.88
C ASP A 63 20.69 -1.44 3.45
N ARG A 64 20.27 -2.37 2.58
CA ARG A 64 19.67 -2.09 1.28
C ARG A 64 18.17 -2.33 1.36
N VAL A 65 17.38 -1.36 0.92
CA VAL A 65 15.92 -1.47 0.80
C VAL A 65 15.46 -1.03 -0.58
N GLN A 66 14.40 -1.65 -1.10
CA GLN A 66 13.80 -1.31 -2.38
C GLN A 66 12.36 -0.85 -2.17
N THR A 67 12.02 0.32 -2.74
CA THR A 67 10.71 0.94 -2.63
C THR A 67 10.17 1.24 -4.02
N LEU A 68 8.93 0.81 -4.31
CA LEU A 68 8.15 1.30 -5.45
C LEU A 68 7.42 2.57 -5.02
N MET A 69 7.51 3.61 -5.86
CA MET A 69 6.77 4.86 -5.71
C MET A 69 5.91 5.09 -6.95
N ILE A 70 4.67 5.54 -6.76
CA ILE A 70 3.75 5.88 -7.84
C ILE A 70 3.11 7.25 -7.53
N ALA A 71 3.18 8.16 -8.49
CA ALA A 71 2.46 9.45 -8.43
C ALA A 71 1.14 9.33 -9.19
N GLY A 72 0.00 9.47 -8.50
CA GLY A 72 -1.34 9.36 -9.09
C GLY A 72 -1.66 10.47 -10.08
N SER A 73 -1.03 11.63 -9.93
CA SER A 73 -1.27 12.79 -10.79
C SER A 73 -0.70 12.63 -12.19
N THR A 74 0.41 11.88 -12.32
CA THR A 74 1.11 11.64 -13.60
C THR A 74 1.06 10.18 -14.05
N GLY A 75 0.79 9.25 -13.13
CA GLY A 75 0.91 7.81 -13.35
C GLY A 75 2.36 7.31 -13.38
N GLU A 76 3.35 8.17 -13.12
CA GLU A 76 4.76 7.79 -13.13
C GLU A 76 5.08 6.82 -12.00
N ASN A 77 5.85 5.78 -12.33
CA ASN A 77 6.33 4.77 -11.40
C ASN A 77 7.86 4.79 -11.31
N GLN A 78 8.38 4.69 -10.09
CA GLN A 78 9.82 4.69 -9.84
C GLN A 78 10.17 3.60 -8.83
N ILE A 79 11.24 2.87 -9.10
CA ILE A 79 11.85 1.97 -8.12
C ILE A 79 13.05 2.69 -7.52
N LEU A 80 13.01 2.92 -6.22
CA LEU A 80 14.07 3.54 -5.43
C LEU A 80 14.79 2.48 -4.61
N THR A 81 16.09 2.30 -4.86
CA THR A 81 16.97 1.51 -4.00
C THR A 81 17.73 2.44 -3.06
N THR A 82 17.48 2.31 -1.76
CA THR A 82 18.15 3.11 -0.73
C THR A 82 19.18 2.28 0.00
N TRP A 83 20.37 2.85 0.18
CA TRP A 83 21.45 2.30 0.99
C TRP A 83 21.57 3.11 2.27
N ARG A 84 21.15 2.53 3.40
CA ARG A 84 21.22 3.17 4.71
C ARG A 84 22.44 2.66 5.45
N ARG A 85 23.43 3.54 5.69
CA ARG A 85 24.56 3.19 6.57
C ARG A 85 24.08 3.07 8.01
N PHE A 86 24.66 2.15 8.78
CA PHE A 86 24.48 2.18 10.23
C PHE A 86 25.09 3.45 10.80
N ALA A 87 24.43 4.04 11.81
CA ALA A 87 25.09 5.08 12.58
C ALA A 87 26.34 4.46 13.24
N ALA A 88 27.48 5.14 13.16
CA ALA A 88 28.64 4.72 13.93
C ALA A 88 28.22 4.67 15.41
N GLU A 89 28.47 3.54 16.07
CA GLU A 89 28.34 3.47 17.53
C GLU A 89 29.25 4.57 18.11
N ALA A 90 28.66 5.46 18.89
CA ALA A 90 29.35 6.56 19.56
C ALA A 90 30.16 6.05 20.76
#